data_AF-K7MBJ1-F1
#
_entry.id   AF-K7MBJ1-F1
#
_cell.length_a   1.000
_cell.length_b   1.000
_cell.length_c   1.000
_cell.angle_alpha   90.00
_cell.angle_beta   90.00
_cell.angle_gamma   90.00
#
_symmetry.space_group_name_H-M   'P 1'
#
loop_
_entity.id
_entity.type
_entity.pdbx_description
1 polymer ?
#
loop_
_entity_poly.entity_id
_entity_poly.type
_entity_poly.pdbx_seq_one_letter_code
_entity_poly.pdbx_strand_id
1 'polypeptide(L)'
;MKEVMHQFSIIFHQITHQRWAWPFMEPVDVEGLGLHDYYQIIEKPMDFGTIKRKMNAKDGSGYKNVREIYSDVRLVFENAMKYNGEKNDVHIMAKTLLEKFEKKWLQLLPKVAQAEREKEEARVLLEAKRAQEATYAKMTKDIRHALCDVDEQLKNLKEMVIKKCRKLSTHEKLALKKNLSRLNGGNLLKAMSIIHEIDPTFQHDAPQVDLDLDRQSDFILWKLNLFTKEALEDQDKAAAEEMAVNHNVNTEDQKNTNKRRKL
;
A
#
# COMPACT_ATOMS: atom_id res chain seq x y z
N MET A 1 -15.43 7.17 -21.03
CA MET A 1 -16.37 8.27 -20.66
C MET A 1 -16.02 9.62 -21.29
N LYS A 2 -14.78 10.15 -21.17
CA LYS A 2 -14.38 11.43 -21.81
C LYS A 2 -14.58 11.47 -23.33
N GLU A 3 -14.21 10.39 -24.02
CA GLU A 3 -14.38 10.26 -25.47
C GLU A 3 -15.85 10.32 -25.91
N VAL A 4 -16.73 9.59 -25.21
CA VAL A 4 -18.17 9.60 -25.50
C VAL A 4 -18.79 10.98 -25.27
N MET A 5 -18.38 11.68 -24.20
CA MET A 5 -18.79 13.07 -23.95
C MET A 5 -18.33 14.01 -25.07
N HIS A 6 -17.09 13.86 -25.55
CA HIS A 6 -16.56 14.65 -26.65
C HIS A 6 -17.34 14.42 -27.96
N GLN A 7 -17.59 13.15 -28.32
CA GLN A 7 -18.39 12.81 -29.49
C GLN A 7 -19.83 13.35 -29.40
N PHE A 8 -20.43 13.30 -28.20
CA PHE A 8 -21.74 13.92 -27.97
C PHE A 8 -21.69 15.44 -28.17
N SER A 9 -20.67 16.12 -27.65
CA SER A 9 -20.49 17.56 -27.87
C SER A 9 -20.38 17.93 -29.35
N ILE A 10 -19.76 17.08 -30.17
CA ILE A 10 -19.73 17.27 -31.64
C ILE A 10 -21.14 17.14 -32.23
N ILE A 11 -21.90 16.11 -31.84
CA ILE A 11 -23.29 15.94 -32.30
C ILE A 11 -24.14 17.15 -31.89
N PHE A 12 -24.04 17.57 -30.63
CA PHE A 12 -24.76 18.74 -30.12
C PHE A 12 -24.41 19.99 -30.95
N HIS A 13 -23.12 20.27 -31.15
CA HIS A 13 -22.67 21.38 -31.99
C HIS A 13 -23.25 21.31 -33.42
N GLN A 14 -23.26 20.12 -34.05
CA GLN A 14 -23.83 19.94 -35.39
C GLN A 14 -25.33 20.23 -35.45
N ILE A 15 -26.07 19.94 -34.37
CA ILE A 15 -27.50 20.24 -34.26
C ILE A 15 -27.73 21.73 -34.04
N THR A 16 -26.99 22.38 -33.14
CA THR A 16 -27.16 23.82 -32.85
C THR A 16 -26.77 24.74 -34.01
N HIS A 17 -26.00 24.23 -34.98
CA HIS A 17 -25.62 24.97 -36.20
C HIS A 17 -26.51 24.65 -37.41
N GLN A 18 -27.57 23.86 -37.24
CA GLN A 18 -28.55 23.67 -38.31
C GLN A 18 -29.34 24.98 -38.54
N ARG A 19 -29.74 25.23 -39.78
CA ARG A 19 -30.54 26.42 -40.17
C ARG A 19 -31.84 26.62 -39.36
N TRP A 20 -32.37 25.56 -38.76
CA TRP A 20 -33.61 25.57 -37.99
C TRP A 20 -33.41 25.56 -36.48
N ALA A 21 -32.16 25.71 -36.01
CA ALA A 21 -31.86 25.64 -34.58
C ALA A 21 -32.19 26.93 -33.83
N TRP A 22 -32.30 28.07 -34.52
CA TRP A 22 -32.41 29.40 -33.92
C TRP A 22 -33.54 29.57 -32.88
N PRO A 23 -34.75 28.96 -33.02
CA PRO A 23 -35.81 29.12 -32.01
C PRO A 23 -35.47 28.48 -30.66
N PHE A 24 -34.48 27.59 -30.64
CA PHE A 24 -34.14 26.75 -29.51
C PHE A 24 -32.84 27.19 -28.82
N MET A 25 -32.25 28.30 -29.26
CA MET A 25 -30.92 28.73 -28.78
C MET A 25 -30.96 29.36 -27.39
N GLU A 26 -32.06 29.99 -27.03
CA GLU A 26 -32.27 30.66 -25.75
C GLU A 26 -33.61 30.24 -25.13
N PRO A 27 -33.82 30.46 -23.82
CA PRO A 27 -35.11 30.23 -23.18
C PRO A 27 -36.23 30.97 -23.91
N VAL A 28 -37.43 30.37 -23.93
CA VAL A 28 -38.61 31.01 -24.54
C VAL A 28 -38.94 32.30 -23.79
N ASP A 29 -39.00 33.42 -24.53
CA ASP A 29 -39.41 34.72 -24.02
C ASP A 29 -40.95 34.79 -23.90
N VAL A 30 -41.46 34.19 -22.83
CA VAL A 30 -42.91 34.08 -22.61
C VAL A 30 -43.60 35.42 -22.44
N GLU A 31 -42.91 36.42 -21.87
CA GLU A 31 -43.45 37.76 -21.67
C GLU A 31 -43.49 38.53 -22.99
N GLY A 32 -42.36 38.56 -23.72
CA GLY A 32 -42.28 39.25 -25.00
C GLY A 32 -43.19 38.65 -26.08
N LEU A 33 -43.49 37.35 -25.99
CA LEU A 33 -44.40 36.66 -26.90
C LEU A 33 -45.86 36.58 -26.40
N GLY A 34 -46.16 37.07 -25.19
CA GLY A 34 -47.51 37.05 -24.62
C GLY A 34 -48.07 35.65 -24.34
N LEU A 35 -47.21 34.69 -23.99
CA LEU A 35 -47.55 33.27 -23.80
C LEU A 35 -47.93 32.96 -22.34
N HIS A 36 -49.12 33.44 -21.92
CA HIS A 36 -49.57 33.37 -20.53
C HIS A 36 -49.80 31.95 -19.98
N ASP A 37 -49.98 30.96 -20.85
CA ASP A 37 -50.22 29.55 -20.53
C ASP A 37 -48.96 28.67 -20.67
N TYR A 38 -47.81 29.23 -21.09
CA TYR A 38 -46.61 28.45 -21.39
C TYR A 38 -46.15 27.57 -20.23
N TYR A 39 -46.01 28.14 -19.03
CA TYR A 39 -45.58 27.37 -17.84
C TYR A 39 -46.69 26.49 -17.25
N GLN A 40 -47.93 26.63 -17.71
CA GLN A 40 -49.01 25.71 -17.35
C GLN A 40 -48.94 24.44 -18.21
N ILE A 41 -48.49 24.57 -19.45
CA ILE A 41 -48.37 23.47 -20.42
C ILE A 41 -46.97 22.81 -20.33
N ILE A 42 -45.92 23.61 -20.17
CA ILE A 42 -44.51 23.19 -20.18
C ILE A 42 -43.93 23.23 -18.76
N GLU A 43 -43.83 22.04 -18.16
CA GLU A 43 -43.38 21.85 -16.77
C GLU A 43 -41.88 22.16 -16.58
N LYS A 44 -41.06 21.77 -17.55
CA LYS A 44 -39.60 21.94 -17.48
C LYS A 44 -39.09 22.59 -18.78
N PRO A 45 -39.05 23.93 -18.85
CA PRO A 45 -38.45 24.64 -19.98
C PRO A 45 -37.00 24.23 -20.19
N MET A 46 -36.56 24.18 -21.45
CA MET A 46 -35.18 23.85 -21.80
C MET A 46 -34.81 24.48 -23.15
N ASP A 47 -33.54 24.80 -23.32
CA ASP A 47 -32.96 25.42 -24.52
C ASP A 47 -31.49 25.01 -24.69
N PHE A 48 -30.93 25.21 -25.89
CA PHE A 48 -29.55 24.85 -26.19
C PHE A 48 -28.54 25.72 -25.45
N GLY A 49 -28.83 26.98 -25.15
CA GLY A 49 -27.98 27.85 -24.33
C GLY A 49 -27.79 27.29 -22.92
N THR A 50 -28.89 26.90 -22.27
CA THR A 50 -28.91 26.25 -20.95
C THR A 50 -28.15 24.93 -20.98
N ILE A 51 -28.40 24.07 -21.98
CA ILE A 51 -27.68 22.80 -22.13
C ILE A 51 -26.18 23.07 -22.29
N LYS A 52 -25.79 24.02 -23.15
CA LYS A 52 -24.38 24.37 -23.40
C LYS A 52 -23.69 24.89 -22.14
N ARG A 53 -24.35 25.75 -21.35
CA ARG A 53 -23.81 26.23 -20.06
C ARG A 53 -23.57 25.06 -19.11
N LYS A 54 -24.56 24.17 -18.96
CA LYS A 54 -24.48 23.00 -18.07
C LYS A 54 -23.44 21.97 -18.54
N MET A 55 -23.23 21.81 -19.84
CA MET A 55 -22.12 21.00 -20.38
C MET A 55 -20.74 21.56 -20.04
N ASN A 56 -20.61 22.89 -19.93
CA ASN A 56 -19.35 23.57 -19.67
C ASN A 56 -19.10 23.90 -18.19
N ALA A 57 -20.02 23.53 -17.30
CA ALA A 57 -19.91 23.78 -15.87
C ALA A 57 -18.67 23.08 -15.28
N LYS A 58 -17.87 23.82 -14.51
CA LYS A 58 -16.61 23.34 -13.89
C LYS A 58 -16.70 23.10 -12.39
N ASP A 59 -17.79 23.53 -11.77
CA ASP A 59 -18.07 23.46 -10.33
C ASP A 59 -18.69 22.12 -9.89
N GLY A 60 -18.85 21.17 -10.82
CA GLY A 60 -19.48 19.88 -10.56
C GLY A 60 -21.00 19.87 -10.71
N SER A 61 -21.64 21.01 -11.05
CA SER A 61 -23.07 21.09 -11.37
C SER A 61 -23.42 20.60 -12.79
N GLY A 62 -22.40 20.27 -13.59
CA GLY A 62 -22.56 19.81 -14.97
C GLY A 62 -23.12 18.38 -15.09
N TYR A 63 -23.34 17.97 -16.33
CA TYR A 63 -23.87 16.64 -16.64
C TYR A 63 -22.90 15.52 -16.22
N LYS A 64 -23.44 14.47 -15.60
CA LYS A 64 -22.65 13.32 -15.14
C LYS A 64 -22.37 12.32 -16.25
N ASN A 65 -23.23 12.28 -17.26
CA ASN A 65 -23.13 11.37 -18.40
C ASN A 65 -23.88 11.93 -19.62
N VAL A 66 -23.62 11.36 -20.80
CA VAL A 66 -24.24 11.79 -22.05
C VAL A 66 -25.74 11.54 -22.13
N ARG A 67 -26.31 10.61 -21.35
CA ARG A 67 -27.75 10.34 -21.36
C ARG A 67 -28.54 11.46 -20.71
N GLU A 68 -27.97 12.13 -19.72
CA GLU A 68 -28.58 13.34 -19.15
C GLU A 68 -28.64 14.48 -20.18
N ILE A 69 -27.57 14.66 -20.97
CA ILE A 69 -27.55 15.66 -22.06
C ILE A 69 -28.56 15.28 -23.14
N TYR A 70 -28.58 14.01 -23.55
CA TYR A 70 -29.56 13.47 -24.50
C TYR A 70 -31.00 13.76 -24.07
N SER A 71 -31.31 13.56 -22.79
CA SER A 71 -32.64 13.80 -22.23
C SER A 71 -33.01 15.28 -22.30
N ASP A 72 -32.11 16.20 -21.90
CA ASP A 72 -32.37 17.63 -21.96
C ASP A 72 -32.47 18.13 -23.43
N VAL A 73 -31.67 17.59 -24.38
CA VAL A 73 -31.80 17.92 -25.81
C VAL A 73 -33.15 17.48 -26.39
N ARG A 74 -33.61 16.27 -26.05
CA ARG A 74 -34.94 15.80 -26.46
C ARG A 74 -36.05 16.67 -25.90
N LEU A 75 -35.93 17.06 -24.63
CA LEU A 75 -36.89 17.90 -23.94
C LEU A 75 -37.10 19.25 -24.64
N VAL A 76 -36.06 19.85 -25.23
CA VAL A 76 -36.19 21.06 -26.06
C VAL A 76 -37.21 20.86 -27.17
N PHE A 77 -37.08 19.76 -27.93
CA PHE A 77 -37.95 19.47 -29.07
C PHE A 77 -39.33 18.98 -28.64
N GLU A 78 -39.40 18.14 -27.62
CA GLU A 78 -40.66 17.62 -27.08
C GLU A 78 -41.52 18.75 -26.51
N ASN A 79 -40.93 19.70 -25.77
CA ASN A 79 -41.64 20.89 -25.30
C ASN A 79 -42.16 21.75 -26.46
N ALA A 80 -41.32 21.97 -27.47
CA ALA A 80 -41.71 22.76 -28.63
C ALA A 80 -42.87 22.12 -29.40
N MET A 81 -42.86 20.80 -29.58
CA MET A 81 -43.94 20.06 -30.24
C MET A 81 -45.19 19.94 -29.36
N LYS A 82 -45.04 19.90 -28.03
CA LYS A 82 -46.17 19.88 -27.08
C LYS A 82 -46.91 21.21 -27.06
N TYR A 83 -46.18 22.32 -27.05
CA TYR A 83 -46.78 23.66 -26.98
C TYR A 83 -47.34 24.11 -28.34
N ASN A 84 -46.63 23.82 -29.43
CA ASN A 84 -47.00 24.28 -30.77
C ASN A 84 -47.74 23.19 -31.55
N GLY A 85 -48.88 23.53 -32.15
CA GLY A 85 -49.64 22.60 -33.00
C GLY A 85 -48.85 22.12 -34.22
N GLU A 86 -49.19 20.95 -34.76
CA GLU A 86 -48.39 20.24 -35.78
C GLU A 86 -48.09 21.02 -37.07
N LYS A 87 -48.93 22.00 -37.41
CA LYS A 87 -48.77 22.85 -38.60
C LYS A 87 -47.92 24.10 -38.34
N ASN A 88 -47.56 24.38 -37.09
CA ASN A 88 -46.72 25.51 -36.72
C ASN A 88 -45.27 25.26 -37.16
N ASP A 89 -44.62 26.28 -37.70
CA ASP A 89 -43.23 26.17 -38.18
C ASP A 89 -42.27 25.68 -37.09
N VAL A 90 -42.41 26.13 -35.85
CA VAL A 90 -41.57 25.70 -34.72
C VAL A 90 -41.75 24.21 -34.43
N HIS A 91 -42.97 23.68 -34.56
CA HIS A 91 -43.23 22.25 -34.43
C HIS A 91 -42.49 21.45 -35.52
N ILE A 92 -42.61 21.88 -36.79
CA ILE A 92 -41.98 21.21 -37.94
C ILE A 92 -40.45 21.27 -37.82
N MET A 93 -39.91 22.41 -37.39
CA MET A 93 -38.48 22.61 -37.13
C MET A 93 -38.00 21.68 -36.01
N ALA A 94 -38.73 21.60 -34.89
CA ALA A 94 -38.40 20.74 -33.76
C ALA A 94 -38.38 19.26 -34.17
N LYS A 95 -39.45 18.80 -34.86
CA LYS A 95 -39.55 17.42 -35.36
C LYS A 95 -38.39 17.06 -36.27
N THR A 96 -38.04 17.94 -37.21
CA THR A 96 -36.95 17.67 -38.16
C THR A 96 -35.58 17.60 -37.47
N LEU A 97 -35.31 18.49 -36.52
CA LEU A 97 -34.05 18.47 -35.78
C LEU A 97 -33.96 17.27 -34.83
N LEU A 98 -35.07 16.89 -34.19
CA LEU A 98 -35.15 15.68 -33.36
C LEU A 98 -34.82 14.43 -34.18
N GLU A 99 -35.40 14.26 -35.36
CA GLU A 99 -35.10 13.11 -36.24
C GLU A 99 -33.61 13.03 -36.61
N LYS A 100 -32.99 14.17 -36.94
CA LYS A 100 -31.54 14.26 -37.22
C LYS A 100 -30.70 13.92 -35.99
N PHE A 101 -31.11 14.41 -34.82
CA PHE A 101 -30.44 14.18 -33.56
C PHE A 101 -30.51 12.69 -33.15
N GLU A 102 -31.69 12.08 -33.21
CA GLU A 102 -31.89 10.65 -32.90
C GLU A 102 -31.06 9.76 -33.81
N LYS A 103 -31.00 10.05 -35.11
CA LYS A 103 -30.13 9.31 -36.05
C LYS A 103 -28.66 9.33 -35.63
N LYS A 104 -28.16 10.50 -35.19
CA LYS A 104 -26.77 10.64 -34.69
C LYS A 104 -26.58 9.95 -33.35
N TRP A 105 -27.57 10.04 -32.46
CA TRP A 105 -27.54 9.36 -31.17
C TRP A 105 -27.48 7.83 -31.33
N LEU A 106 -28.27 7.24 -32.23
CA LEU A 106 -28.24 5.81 -32.52
C LEU A 106 -26.86 5.32 -32.98
N GLN A 107 -26.10 6.14 -33.72
CA GLN A 107 -24.73 5.82 -34.11
C GLN A 107 -23.75 5.86 -32.93
N LEU A 108 -24.00 6.72 -31.94
CA LEU A 108 -23.16 6.84 -30.74
C LEU A 108 -23.52 5.79 -29.67
N LEU A 109 -24.77 5.35 -29.62
CA LEU A 109 -25.31 4.48 -28.57
C LEU A 109 -24.48 3.21 -28.27
N PRO A 110 -23.94 2.46 -29.25
CA PRO A 110 -23.07 1.32 -28.98
C PRO A 110 -21.81 1.70 -28.18
N LYS A 111 -21.20 2.85 -28.49
CA LYS A 111 -20.03 3.36 -27.76
C LYS A 111 -20.39 3.82 -26.35
N VAL A 112 -21.58 4.38 -26.17
CA VAL A 112 -22.11 4.72 -24.83
C VAL A 112 -22.22 3.47 -23.99
N ALA A 113 -22.89 2.43 -24.51
CA ALA A 113 -23.09 1.17 -23.80
C ALA A 113 -21.77 0.47 -23.48
N GLN A 114 -20.81 0.49 -24.41
CA GLN A 114 -19.47 -0.05 -24.16
C GLN A 114 -18.74 0.71 -23.04
N ALA A 115 -18.73 2.04 -23.10
CA ALA A 115 -18.07 2.85 -22.08
C ALA A 115 -18.74 2.74 -20.70
N GLU A 116 -20.04 2.47 -20.65
CA GLU A 116 -20.78 2.18 -19.40
C GLU A 116 -20.38 0.82 -18.81
N ARG A 117 -20.27 -0.23 -19.65
CA ARG A 117 -19.79 -1.55 -19.21
C ARG A 117 -18.36 -1.50 -18.67
N GLU A 118 -17.44 -0.88 -19.42
CA GLU A 118 -16.04 -0.75 -18.99
C GLU A 118 -15.90 -0.01 -17.65
N LYS A 119 -16.72 1.02 -17.45
CA LYS A 119 -16.74 1.77 -16.17
C LYS A 119 -17.24 0.90 -15.03
N GLU A 120 -18.26 0.07 -15.28
CA GLU A 120 -18.81 -0.83 -14.27
C GLU A 120 -17.83 -1.95 -13.92
N GLU A 121 -17.22 -2.58 -14.91
CA GLU A 121 -16.17 -3.60 -14.73
C GLU A 121 -14.99 -3.05 -13.93
N ALA A 122 -14.52 -1.84 -14.25
CA ALA A 122 -13.46 -1.18 -13.50
C ALA A 122 -13.87 -0.89 -12.03
N ARG A 123 -15.14 -0.54 -11.80
CA ARG A 123 -15.67 -0.32 -10.44
C ARG A 123 -15.68 -1.62 -9.63
N VAL A 124 -16.19 -2.70 -10.21
CA VAL A 124 -16.23 -4.03 -9.56
C VAL A 124 -14.81 -4.53 -9.26
N LEU A 125 -13.87 -4.39 -10.20
CA LEU A 125 -12.48 -4.78 -9.99
C LEU A 125 -11.83 -3.99 -8.85
N LEU A 126 -12.06 -2.67 -8.79
CA LEU A 126 -11.54 -1.82 -7.71
C LEU A 126 -12.12 -2.23 -6.35
N GLU A 127 -13.41 -2.54 -6.29
CA GLU A 127 -14.07 -2.96 -5.06
C GLU A 127 -13.56 -4.33 -4.58
N ALA A 128 -13.39 -5.29 -5.48
CA ALA A 128 -12.77 -6.58 -5.18
C ALA A 128 -11.34 -6.41 -4.63
N LYS A 129 -10.53 -5.53 -5.25
CA LYS A 129 -9.17 -5.22 -4.77
C LYS A 129 -9.19 -4.62 -3.37
N ARG A 130 -10.08 -3.67 -3.10
CA ARG A 130 -10.24 -3.07 -1.76
C ARG A 130 -10.65 -4.09 -0.70
N ALA A 131 -11.55 -5.01 -1.04
CA ALA A 131 -11.97 -6.07 -0.13
C ALA A 131 -10.81 -7.04 0.20
N GLN A 132 -9.98 -7.35 -0.79
CA GLN A 132 -8.77 -8.16 -0.61
C GLN A 132 -7.75 -7.42 0.27
N GLU A 133 -7.48 -6.14 0.01
CA GLU A 133 -6.60 -5.30 0.83
C GLU A 133 -7.08 -5.20 2.28
N ALA A 134 -8.39 -5.07 2.51
CA ALA A 134 -8.97 -5.07 3.85
C ALA A 134 -8.76 -6.41 4.58
N THR A 135 -8.87 -7.53 3.85
CA THR A 135 -8.60 -8.87 4.38
C THR A 135 -7.14 -9.00 4.81
N TYR A 136 -6.20 -8.56 3.97
CA TYR A 136 -4.78 -8.57 4.33
C TYR A 136 -4.46 -7.65 5.51
N ALA A 137 -5.05 -6.44 5.56
CA ALA A 137 -4.87 -5.53 6.68
C ALA A 137 -5.31 -6.15 8.01
N LYS A 138 -6.41 -6.93 8.00
CA LYS A 138 -6.86 -7.68 9.17
C LYS A 138 -5.85 -8.77 9.56
N MET A 139 -5.41 -9.60 8.61
CA MET A 139 -4.40 -10.64 8.88
C MET A 139 -3.09 -10.06 9.42
N THR A 140 -2.63 -8.93 8.88
CA THR A 140 -1.44 -8.24 9.39
C THR A 140 -1.62 -7.76 10.83
N LYS A 141 -2.81 -7.24 11.16
CA LYS A 141 -3.13 -6.84 12.54
C LYS A 141 -3.11 -8.06 13.48
N ASP A 142 -3.71 -9.16 13.08
CA ASP A 142 -3.79 -10.39 13.88
C ASP A 142 -2.39 -10.99 14.12
N ILE A 143 -1.55 -11.06 13.07
CA ILE A 143 -0.15 -11.52 13.18
C ILE A 143 0.64 -10.60 14.12
N ARG A 144 0.49 -9.29 13.99
CA ARG A 144 1.16 -8.33 14.87
C ARG A 144 0.78 -8.54 16.33
N HIS A 145 -0.50 -8.80 16.62
CA HIS A 145 -0.94 -9.10 17.98
C HIS A 145 -0.29 -10.39 18.51
N ALA A 146 -0.31 -11.48 17.74
CA ALA A 146 0.34 -12.73 18.14
C ALA A 146 1.85 -12.58 18.37
N LEU A 147 2.54 -11.74 17.58
CA LEU A 147 3.96 -11.46 17.79
C LEU A 147 4.22 -10.69 19.09
N CYS A 148 3.35 -9.73 19.44
CA CYS A 148 3.43 -9.04 20.74
C CYS A 148 3.25 -10.03 21.91
N ASP A 149 2.29 -10.95 21.80
CA ASP A 149 2.05 -11.95 22.85
C ASP A 149 3.25 -12.87 23.04
N VAL A 150 3.89 -13.31 21.95
CA VAL A 150 5.12 -14.12 22.00
C VAL A 150 6.28 -13.36 22.63
N ASP A 151 6.46 -12.07 22.30
CA ASP A 151 7.50 -11.24 22.90
C ASP A 151 7.30 -11.08 24.41
N GLU A 152 6.07 -10.88 24.86
CA GLU A 152 5.72 -10.80 26.29
C GLU A 152 6.00 -12.13 27.00
N GLN A 153 5.63 -13.26 26.40
CA GLN A 153 5.95 -14.59 26.95
C GLN A 153 7.46 -14.82 27.05
N LEU A 154 8.23 -14.44 26.03
CA LEU A 154 9.69 -14.56 26.04
C LEU A 154 10.30 -13.70 27.13
N LYS A 155 9.83 -12.47 27.32
CA LYS A 155 10.26 -11.59 28.40
C LYS A 155 9.99 -12.19 29.78
N ASN A 156 8.78 -12.72 29.99
CA ASN A 156 8.40 -13.37 31.24
C ASN A 156 9.27 -14.61 31.53
N LEU A 157 9.56 -15.42 30.51
CA LEU A 157 10.44 -16.58 30.65
C LEU A 157 11.87 -16.15 31.01
N LYS A 158 12.42 -15.13 30.32
CA LYS A 158 13.73 -14.54 30.64
C LYS A 158 13.78 -14.08 32.09
N GLU A 159 12.78 -13.33 32.54
CA GLU A 159 12.68 -12.86 33.94
C GLU A 159 12.60 -14.02 34.94
N MET A 160 11.85 -15.09 34.63
CA MET A 160 11.75 -16.27 35.49
C MET A 160 13.10 -16.98 35.64
N VAL A 161 13.87 -17.14 34.56
CA VAL A 161 15.22 -17.73 34.61
C VAL A 161 16.15 -16.83 35.43
N ILE A 162 16.12 -15.52 35.18
CA ILE A 162 16.90 -14.52 35.93
C ILE A 162 16.63 -14.64 37.43
N LYS A 163 15.36 -14.75 37.85
CA LYS A 163 14.97 -14.89 39.28
C LYS A 163 15.45 -16.19 39.91
N LYS A 164 15.69 -17.25 39.13
CA LYS A 164 16.25 -18.51 39.62
C LYS A 164 17.77 -18.52 39.71
N CYS A 165 18.47 -17.54 39.12
CA CYS A 165 19.91 -17.41 39.25
C CYS A 165 20.28 -17.06 40.69
N ARG A 166 20.92 -17.99 41.41
CA ARG A 166 21.54 -17.69 42.71
C ARG A 166 22.77 -16.81 42.53
N LYS A 167 23.18 -16.12 43.59
CA LYS A 167 24.49 -15.43 43.63
C LYS A 167 25.64 -16.42 43.35
N LEU A 168 26.57 -16.02 42.49
CA LEU A 168 27.86 -16.72 42.37
C LEU A 168 28.61 -16.56 43.69
N SER A 169 29.17 -17.66 44.19
CA SER A 169 30.10 -17.64 45.33
C SER A 169 31.39 -16.89 44.98
N THR A 170 32.11 -16.42 45.98
CA THR A 170 33.40 -15.73 45.80
C THR A 170 34.40 -16.58 45.01
N HIS A 171 34.40 -17.89 45.24
CA HIS A 171 35.25 -18.83 44.50
C HIS A 171 34.85 -18.91 43.02
N GLU A 172 33.55 -18.97 42.71
CA GLU A 172 33.06 -18.97 41.33
C GLU A 172 33.37 -17.65 40.61
N LYS A 173 33.25 -16.50 41.29
CA LYS A 173 33.66 -15.20 40.74
C LYS A 173 35.15 -15.14 40.44
N LEU A 174 35.99 -15.70 41.31
CA LEU A 174 37.43 -15.76 41.10
C LEU A 174 37.79 -16.65 39.90
N ALA A 175 37.11 -17.81 39.77
CA ALA A 175 37.26 -18.69 38.62
C ALA A 175 36.83 -18.00 37.31
N LEU A 176 35.71 -17.28 37.32
CA LEU A 176 35.25 -16.48 36.19
C LEU A 176 36.31 -15.45 35.77
N LYS A 177 36.87 -14.69 36.72
CA LYS A 177 37.94 -13.72 36.46
C LYS A 177 39.15 -14.38 35.78
N LYS A 178 39.58 -15.54 36.29
CA LYS A 178 40.68 -16.31 35.71
C LYS A 178 40.34 -16.79 34.30
N ASN A 179 39.12 -17.28 34.07
CA ASN A 179 38.69 -17.75 32.76
C ASN A 179 38.64 -16.62 31.73
N LEU A 180 38.12 -15.45 32.10
CA LEU A 180 38.11 -14.26 31.23
C LEU A 180 39.52 -13.87 30.76
N SER A 181 40.52 -13.95 31.64
CA SER A 181 41.92 -13.68 31.25
C SER A 181 42.55 -14.70 30.30
N ARG A 182 41.95 -15.89 30.15
CA ARG A 182 42.44 -16.96 29.27
C ARG A 182 41.78 -16.95 27.89
N LEU A 183 40.66 -16.25 27.71
CA LEU A 183 39.95 -16.23 26.45
C LEU A 183 40.76 -15.54 25.35
N ASN A 184 40.71 -16.09 24.14
CA ASN A 184 41.16 -15.39 22.94
C ASN A 184 40.33 -14.12 22.67
N GLY A 185 40.86 -13.20 21.85
CA GLY A 185 40.25 -11.90 21.60
C GLY A 185 38.82 -11.96 21.04
N GLY A 186 38.50 -12.94 20.18
CA GLY A 186 37.17 -13.10 19.61
C GLY A 186 36.12 -13.53 20.64
N ASN A 187 36.46 -14.46 21.53
CA ASN A 187 35.56 -14.88 22.60
C ASN A 187 35.47 -13.84 23.72
N LEU A 188 36.54 -13.07 23.96
CA LEU A 188 36.49 -11.96 24.89
C LEU A 188 35.50 -10.87 24.43
N LEU A 189 35.51 -10.49 23.15
CA LEU A 189 34.54 -9.54 22.59
C LEU A 189 33.09 -10.03 22.72
N LYS A 190 32.84 -11.32 22.44
CA LYS A 190 31.52 -11.94 22.65
C LYS A 190 31.10 -11.90 24.12
N ALA A 191 32.02 -12.18 25.04
CA ALA A 191 31.76 -12.07 26.48
C ALA A 191 31.40 -10.62 26.87
N MET A 192 32.10 -9.62 26.34
CA MET A 192 31.78 -8.22 26.61
C MET A 192 30.43 -7.79 25.99
N SER A 193 30.10 -8.32 24.81
CA SER A 193 28.79 -8.11 24.17
C SER A 193 27.62 -8.64 25.00
N ILE A 194 27.80 -9.74 25.75
CA ILE A 194 26.79 -10.26 26.69
C ILE A 194 26.43 -9.23 27.77
N ILE A 195 27.40 -8.44 28.22
CA ILE A 195 27.18 -7.38 29.21
C ILE A 195 26.43 -6.23 28.55
N HIS A 196 26.86 -5.81 27.36
CA HIS A 196 26.23 -4.73 26.59
C HIS A 196 24.76 -5.02 26.21
N GLU A 197 24.42 -6.28 25.93
CA GLU A 197 23.04 -6.70 25.62
C GLU A 197 22.06 -6.40 26.76
N ILE A 198 22.55 -6.30 27.99
CA ILE A 198 21.74 -6.12 29.22
C ILE A 198 21.96 -4.74 29.82
N ASP A 199 23.17 -4.19 29.67
CA ASP A 199 23.52 -2.81 30.01
C ASP A 199 24.08 -2.09 28.77
N PRO A 200 23.22 -1.43 27.98
CA PRO A 200 23.66 -0.70 26.79
C PRO A 200 24.63 0.45 27.07
N THR A 201 24.78 0.88 28.33
CA THR A 201 25.73 1.93 28.71
C THR A 201 27.18 1.42 28.82
N PHE A 202 27.36 0.09 28.83
CA PHE A 202 28.66 -0.55 28.87
C PHE A 202 29.40 -0.43 27.53
N GLN A 203 30.52 0.29 27.53
CA GLN A 203 31.37 0.49 26.35
C GLN A 203 32.31 -0.71 26.13
N HIS A 204 31.77 -1.77 25.53
CA HIS A 204 32.50 -3.02 25.29
C HIS A 204 33.61 -2.96 24.24
N ASP A 205 33.60 -1.94 23.37
CA ASP A 205 34.56 -1.76 22.27
C ASP A 205 35.78 -0.89 22.65
N ALA A 206 35.87 -0.43 23.89
CA ALA A 206 36.97 0.40 24.33
C ALA A 206 38.30 -0.40 24.41
N PRO A 207 39.47 0.22 24.15
CA PRO A 207 40.77 -0.45 24.23
C PRO A 207 41.09 -1.02 25.63
N GLN A 208 40.51 -0.41 26.66
CA GLN A 208 40.57 -0.88 28.04
C GLN A 208 39.17 -0.80 28.63
N VAL A 209 38.67 -1.93 29.10
CA VAL A 209 37.35 -2.07 29.70
C VAL A 209 37.53 -2.51 31.15
N ASP A 210 37.03 -1.71 32.09
CA ASP A 210 37.01 -2.09 33.50
C ASP A 210 35.70 -2.81 33.82
N LEU A 211 35.81 -4.04 34.33
CA LEU A 211 34.67 -4.90 34.64
C LEU A 211 34.65 -5.20 36.14
N ASP A 212 33.77 -4.49 36.85
CA ASP A 212 33.49 -4.76 38.26
C ASP A 212 32.44 -5.87 38.39
N LEU A 213 32.91 -7.10 38.68
CA LEU A 213 32.09 -8.29 38.86
C LEU A 213 31.15 -8.21 40.08
N ASP A 214 31.40 -7.33 41.05
CA ASP A 214 30.55 -7.21 42.24
C ASP A 214 29.37 -6.24 42.03
N ARG A 215 29.45 -5.39 40.99
CA ARG A 215 28.37 -4.47 40.60
C ARG A 215 27.47 -5.01 39.50
N GLN A 216 27.84 -6.12 38.86
CA GLN A 216 27.01 -6.78 37.85
C GLN A 216 25.84 -7.56 38.47
N SER A 217 24.75 -7.71 37.70
CA SER A 217 23.63 -8.56 38.11
C SER A 217 24.03 -10.04 38.15
N ASP A 218 23.40 -10.82 39.03
CA ASP A 218 23.66 -12.25 39.18
C ASP A 218 23.46 -13.01 37.86
N PHE A 219 22.55 -12.55 37.01
CA PHE A 219 22.31 -13.12 35.69
C PHE A 219 23.48 -12.89 34.72
N ILE A 220 24.01 -11.67 34.65
CA ILE A 220 25.18 -11.36 33.82
C ILE A 220 26.35 -12.24 34.24
N LEU A 221 26.59 -12.37 35.55
CA LEU A 221 27.67 -13.20 36.10
C LEU A 221 27.51 -14.69 35.74
N TRP A 222 26.29 -15.23 35.83
CA TRP A 222 26.01 -16.60 35.42
C TRP A 222 26.19 -16.81 33.92
N LYS A 223 25.67 -15.90 33.09
CA LYS A 223 25.77 -15.98 31.63
C LYS A 223 27.23 -15.90 31.18
N LEU A 224 28.02 -15.00 31.77
CA LEU A 224 29.47 -14.91 31.56
C LEU A 224 30.23 -16.16 32.04
N ASN A 225 29.89 -16.70 33.21
CA ASN A 225 30.53 -17.90 33.75
C ASN A 225 30.25 -19.15 32.93
N LEU A 226 29.03 -19.30 32.40
CA LEU A 226 28.72 -20.41 31.49
C LEU A 226 29.47 -20.23 30.16
N PHE A 227 29.33 -19.06 29.54
CA PHE A 227 29.99 -18.76 28.27
C PHE A 227 31.51 -18.95 28.35
N THR A 228 32.16 -18.44 29.40
CA THR A 228 33.63 -18.55 29.54
C THR A 228 34.10 -20.00 29.71
N LYS A 229 33.29 -20.88 30.32
CA LYS A 229 33.61 -22.31 30.45
C LYS A 229 33.49 -23.01 29.11
N GLU A 230 32.36 -22.85 28.42
CA GLU A 230 32.12 -23.45 27.10
C GLU A 230 33.18 -22.96 26.09
N ALA A 231 33.44 -21.66 26.05
CA ALA A 231 34.41 -21.06 25.14
C ALA A 231 35.86 -21.52 25.40
N LEU A 232 36.22 -21.84 26.65
CA LEU A 232 37.55 -22.38 26.98
C LEU A 232 37.64 -23.88 26.65
N GLU A 233 36.57 -24.65 26.90
CA GLU A 233 36.52 -26.05 26.49
C GLU A 233 36.67 -26.20 24.97
N ASP A 234 36.02 -25.33 24.20
CA ASP A 234 36.13 -25.31 22.74
C ASP A 234 37.53 -24.84 22.27
N GLN A 235 38.14 -23.86 22.94
CA GLN A 235 39.52 -23.43 22.67
C GLN A 235 40.54 -24.53 22.97
N ASP A 236 40.39 -25.21 24.10
CA ASP A 236 41.30 -26.27 24.53
C ASP A 236 41.14 -27.51 23.61
N LYS A 237 39.92 -27.83 23.14
CA LYS A 237 39.68 -28.86 22.11
C LYS A 237 40.29 -28.49 20.76
N ALA A 238 40.06 -27.28 20.26
CA ALA A 238 40.62 -26.82 19.00
C ALA A 238 42.17 -26.84 19.03
N ALA A 239 42.77 -26.42 20.14
CA ALA A 239 44.22 -26.49 20.33
C ALA A 239 44.74 -27.94 20.38
N ALA A 240 44.02 -28.86 21.03
CA ALA A 240 44.38 -30.28 21.07
C ALA A 240 44.27 -30.96 19.70
N GLU A 241 43.26 -30.60 18.90
CA GLU A 241 43.08 -31.08 17.53
C GLU A 241 44.19 -30.54 16.60
N GLU A 242 44.55 -29.26 16.70
CA GLU A 242 45.69 -28.68 15.96
C GLU A 242 47.03 -29.33 16.35
N MET A 243 47.24 -29.64 17.63
CA MET A 243 48.42 -30.36 18.09
C MET A 243 48.45 -31.83 17.60
N ALA A 244 47.32 -32.51 17.53
CA ALA A 244 47.22 -33.89 17.02
C ALA A 244 47.48 -33.95 15.51
N VAL A 245 46.99 -32.97 14.74
CA VAL A 245 47.27 -32.84 13.31
C VAL A 245 48.76 -32.58 13.06
N ASN A 246 49.39 -31.68 13.81
CA ASN A 246 50.82 -31.39 13.70
C ASN A 246 51.72 -32.58 14.13
N HIS A 247 51.28 -33.40 15.08
CA HIS A 247 52.01 -34.62 15.46
C HIS A 247 51.94 -35.70 14.37
N ASN A 248 50.79 -35.86 13.70
CA ASN A 248 50.66 -36.81 12.59
C ASN A 248 51.54 -36.44 11.37
N VAL A 249 51.64 -35.15 11.04
CA VAL A 249 52.53 -34.66 9.96
C VAL A 249 54.01 -34.91 10.30
N ASN A 250 54.44 -34.67 11.54
CA ASN A 250 55.81 -34.95 11.98
C ASN A 250 56.16 -36.45 12.05
N THR A 251 55.17 -37.31 12.30
CA THR A 251 55.41 -38.77 12.39
C THR A 251 55.54 -39.43 11.02
N GLU A 252 54.87 -38.90 9.97
CA GLU A 252 55.10 -39.33 8.58
C GLU A 252 56.48 -38.90 8.07
N ASP A 253 56.96 -37.70 8.41
CA ASP A 253 58.28 -37.20 8.00
C ASP A 253 59.45 -37.95 8.68
N GLN A 254 59.29 -38.40 9.93
CA GLN A 254 60.29 -39.24 10.60
C GLN A 254 60.39 -40.67 10.03
N LYS A 255 59.29 -41.23 9.48
CA LYS A 255 59.35 -42.53 8.77
C LYS A 255 60.05 -42.42 7.42
N ASN A 256 59.98 -41.27 6.76
CA ASN A 256 60.57 -41.07 5.43
C ASN A 256 62.09 -40.79 5.48
N THR A 257 62.58 -40.21 6.58
CA THR A 257 64.02 -39.94 6.78
C THR A 257 64.82 -41.18 7.20
N ASN A 258 64.23 -42.14 7.92
CA ASN A 258 64.92 -43.38 8.32
C ASN A 258 65.10 -44.40 7.18
N LYS A 259 64.39 -44.28 6.06
CA LYS A 259 64.60 -45.12 4.87
C LYS A 259 65.74 -44.67 3.97
N ARG A 260 66.24 -43.43 4.11
CA ARG A 260 67.30 -42.87 3.24
C ARG A 260 68.74 -43.00 3.77
N ARG A 261 68.95 -43.54 4.99
CA ARG A 261 70.29 -43.69 5.60
C ARG A 261 70.88 -45.11 5.53
N LYS A 262 70.22 -46.06 4.87
CA LYS A 262 70.78 -47.37 4.53
C LYS A 262 70.76 -47.55 3.02
N LEU A 263 71.77 -47.00 2.35
CA LEU A 263 72.32 -47.42 1.06
C LEU A 263 73.63 -46.65 0.85
#